data_AF-A0AAV1MBW5-F1
#
_entry.id   AF-A0AAV1MBW5-F1
#
_cell.length_a   1.000
_cell.length_b   1.000
_cell.length_c   1.000
_cell.angle_alpha   90.00
_cell.angle_beta   90.00
_cell.angle_gamma   90.00
#
_symmetry.space_group_name_H-M   'P 1'
#
loop_
_entity.id
_entity.type
_entity.pdbx_description
1 polymer ?
#
loop_
_entity_poly.entity_id
_entity_poly.type
_entity_poly.pdbx_seq_one_letter_code
_entity_poly.pdbx_strand_id
1 'polypeptide(L)'
;MRKLILIVTIISVSTAYADFAKCGPNEVLDECPSDCSDHCPTRDGEFINCSRPDWNNCPPPKCKCQFNYRRAQNGTCIPTEDCPAFECPKPNEEYNPCPSYCPTDDCSQATPNGECPQFGLFIIAVECYPRCRCKPTYWRKDGVCVPYQNCDDDAMINLA
;
A
#
# COMPACT_ATOMS: atom_id res chain seq x y z
N MET A 1 -14.92 -3.70 -59.37
CA MET A 1 -13.66 -4.25 -58.83
C MET A 1 -12.87 -3.24 -58.01
N ARG A 2 -12.57 -2.03 -58.52
CA ARG A 2 -11.80 -0.99 -57.81
C ARG A 2 -12.42 -0.49 -56.49
N LYS A 3 -13.75 -0.42 -56.40
CA LYS A 3 -14.48 -0.08 -55.15
C LYS A 3 -14.40 -1.19 -54.08
N LEU A 4 -14.27 -2.45 -54.48
CA LEU A 4 -14.18 -3.59 -53.56
C LEU A 4 -12.80 -3.64 -52.89
N ILE A 5 -11.74 -3.29 -53.63
CA ILE A 5 -10.35 -3.21 -53.15
C ILE A 5 -10.17 -2.07 -52.12
N LEU A 6 -10.84 -0.93 -52.33
CA LEU A 6 -10.84 0.20 -51.38
C LEU A 6 -11.55 -0.15 -50.06
N ILE A 7 -12.61 -0.95 -50.10
CA ILE A 7 -13.33 -1.38 -48.89
C ILE A 7 -12.50 -2.40 -48.08
N VAL A 8 -11.84 -3.35 -48.76
CA VAL A 8 -10.97 -4.36 -48.12
C VAL A 8 -9.76 -3.73 -47.43
N THR A 9 -9.18 -2.67 -48.02
CA THR A 9 -8.04 -1.95 -47.43
C THR A 9 -8.44 -1.14 -46.19
N ILE A 10 -9.61 -0.48 -46.19
CA ILE A 10 -10.14 0.23 -45.02
C ILE A 10 -10.39 -0.74 -43.86
N ILE A 11 -10.92 -1.94 -44.14
CA ILE A 11 -11.16 -2.99 -43.13
C ILE A 11 -9.83 -3.50 -42.55
N SER A 12 -8.80 -3.70 -43.36
CA SER A 12 -7.47 -4.12 -42.86
C SER A 12 -6.74 -3.06 -42.05
N VAL A 13 -6.95 -1.76 -42.35
CA VAL A 13 -6.43 -0.66 -41.51
C VAL A 13 -7.18 -0.62 -40.17
N SER A 14 -8.45 -1.05 -40.17
CA SER A 14 -9.31 -1.09 -38.99
C SER A 14 -9.13 -2.33 -38.10
N THR A 15 -8.15 -3.18 -38.36
CA THR A 15 -7.76 -4.26 -37.43
C THR A 15 -6.37 -4.04 -36.84
N ALA A 16 -5.72 -2.92 -37.16
CA ALA A 16 -4.53 -2.43 -36.46
C ALA A 16 -4.89 -1.52 -35.28
N TYR A 17 -6.14 -1.58 -34.79
CA TYR A 17 -6.52 -0.90 -33.55
C TYR A 17 -5.83 -1.59 -32.39
N ALA A 18 -4.84 -0.87 -31.86
CA ALA A 18 -4.25 -0.96 -30.53
C ALA A 18 -4.61 -2.24 -29.75
N ASP A 19 -3.64 -3.12 -29.62
CA ASP A 19 -3.60 -4.14 -28.59
C ASP A 19 -3.62 -3.41 -27.23
N PHE A 20 -4.80 -3.10 -26.72
CA PHE A 20 -4.96 -2.53 -25.39
C PHE A 20 -4.42 -3.58 -24.44
N ALA A 21 -3.26 -3.30 -23.82
CA ALA A 21 -2.62 -4.21 -22.88
C ALA A 21 -3.64 -4.62 -21.81
N LYS A 22 -4.22 -5.81 -21.97
CA LYS A 22 -5.25 -6.31 -21.08
C LYS A 22 -4.56 -6.85 -19.85
N CYS A 23 -4.66 -6.13 -18.74
CA CYS A 23 -4.15 -6.60 -17.47
C CYS A 23 -4.90 -7.82 -16.96
N GLY A 24 -4.23 -8.62 -16.14
CA GLY A 24 -4.77 -9.83 -15.55
C GLY A 24 -5.80 -9.56 -14.45
N PRO A 25 -6.26 -10.61 -13.76
CA PRO A 25 -7.17 -10.48 -12.63
C PRO A 25 -6.59 -9.59 -11.52
N ASN A 26 -7.41 -8.67 -11.01
CA ASN A 26 -7.06 -7.71 -9.95
C ASN A 26 -5.89 -6.79 -10.30
N GLU A 27 -5.66 -6.56 -11.59
CA GLU A 27 -4.65 -5.63 -12.09
C GLU A 27 -5.30 -4.47 -12.84
N VAL A 28 -4.63 -3.33 -12.80
CA VAL A 28 -4.97 -2.15 -13.58
C VAL A 28 -3.75 -1.70 -14.38
N LEU A 29 -4.00 -1.12 -15.55
CA LEU A 29 -2.95 -0.51 -16.35
C LEU A 29 -2.51 0.79 -15.66
N ASP A 30 -1.25 0.86 -15.26
CA ASP A 30 -0.60 2.09 -14.82
C ASP A 30 0.12 2.71 -16.01
N GLU A 31 -0.37 3.85 -16.48
CA GLU A 31 0.19 4.57 -17.63
C GLU A 31 1.53 5.26 -17.31
N CYS A 32 1.82 5.46 -16.03
CA CYS A 32 3.04 6.10 -15.56
C CYS A 32 3.51 5.46 -14.25
N PRO A 33 3.99 4.21 -14.31
CA PRO A 33 4.23 3.43 -13.12
C PRO A 33 5.38 3.98 -12.28
N SER A 34 5.19 3.98 -10.97
CA SER A 34 6.28 4.24 -10.02
C SER A 34 7.24 3.05 -9.89
N ASP A 35 8.36 3.31 -9.22
CA ASP A 35 9.33 2.32 -8.77
C ASP A 35 8.89 1.58 -7.49
N CYS A 36 7.74 1.96 -6.92
CA CYS A 36 7.16 1.27 -5.77
C CYS A 36 6.86 -0.20 -6.14
N SER A 37 7.29 -1.12 -5.29
CA SER A 37 6.91 -2.53 -5.39
C SER A 37 5.41 -2.70 -5.11
N ASP A 38 4.71 -3.39 -6.00
CA ASP A 38 3.33 -3.85 -5.77
C ASP A 38 3.29 -5.26 -5.16
N HIS A 39 4.44 -5.85 -4.79
CA HIS A 39 4.50 -7.15 -4.13
C HIS A 39 4.09 -7.10 -2.66
N CYS A 40 3.63 -8.25 -2.15
CA CYS A 40 3.54 -8.43 -0.70
C CYS A 40 4.93 -8.28 -0.09
N PRO A 41 5.05 -7.58 1.04
CA PRO A 41 6.36 -7.34 1.64
C PRO A 41 6.89 -8.61 2.29
N THR A 42 8.21 -8.67 2.39
CA THR A 42 8.92 -9.76 3.06
C THR A 42 9.55 -9.31 4.38
N ARG A 43 9.55 -8.00 4.65
CA ARG A 43 10.11 -7.37 5.83
C ARG A 43 9.48 -6.01 6.08
N ASP A 44 9.70 -5.48 7.29
CA ASP A 44 9.20 -4.17 7.65
C ASP A 44 9.86 -3.05 6.82
N GLY A 45 9.08 -2.00 6.54
CA GLY A 45 9.57 -0.81 5.84
C GLY A 45 9.88 -0.98 4.35
N GLU A 46 9.47 -2.08 3.70
CA GLU A 46 9.70 -2.30 2.26
C GLU A 46 8.97 -1.29 1.36
N PHE A 47 7.93 -0.63 1.88
CA PHE A 47 7.17 0.41 1.18
C PHE A 47 7.70 1.84 1.40
N ILE A 48 8.83 2.01 2.10
CA ILE A 48 9.39 3.33 2.40
C ILE A 48 10.33 3.74 1.26
N ASN A 49 10.28 5.03 0.85
CA ASN A 49 11.16 5.68 -0.14
C ASN A 49 10.93 5.31 -1.61
N CYS A 50 9.70 5.13 -2.05
CA CYS A 50 9.41 5.08 -3.49
C CYS A 50 8.96 6.45 -4.01
N SER A 51 9.24 6.72 -5.29
CA SER A 51 9.00 8.03 -5.91
C SER A 51 8.08 7.87 -7.11
N ARG A 52 7.10 8.77 -7.21
CA ARG A 52 6.28 8.85 -8.43
C ARG A 52 7.10 9.56 -9.52
N PRO A 53 7.23 9.00 -10.72
CA PRO A 53 7.94 9.65 -11.82
C PRO A 53 7.20 10.94 -12.26
N ASP A 54 7.95 11.83 -12.91
CA ASP A 54 7.39 12.98 -13.61
C ASP A 54 6.50 12.51 -14.76
N TRP A 55 5.30 13.08 -14.88
CA TRP A 55 4.34 12.73 -15.93
C TRP A 55 4.86 13.02 -17.35
N ASN A 56 5.83 13.94 -17.49
CA ASN A 56 6.49 14.23 -18.76
C ASN A 56 7.57 13.20 -19.12
N ASN A 57 7.98 12.35 -18.18
CA ASN A 57 9.02 11.34 -18.36
C ASN A 57 8.61 10.03 -17.68
N CYS A 58 7.45 9.51 -18.08
CA CYS A 58 6.92 8.25 -17.58
C CYS A 58 7.66 7.05 -18.17
N PRO A 59 7.96 6.02 -17.35
CA PRO A 59 8.27 4.71 -17.87
C PRO A 59 7.12 4.15 -18.72
N PRO A 60 7.37 3.14 -19.58
CA PRO A 60 6.31 2.49 -20.34
C PRO A 60 5.18 1.98 -19.43
N PRO A 61 3.91 2.05 -19.89
CA PRO A 61 2.78 1.53 -19.14
C PRO A 61 2.98 0.07 -18.71
N LYS A 62 2.60 -0.26 -17.48
CA LYS A 62 2.67 -1.63 -16.95
C LYS A 62 1.41 -1.99 -16.18
N CYS A 63 1.06 -3.26 -16.16
CA CYS A 63 0.02 -3.75 -15.26
C CYS A 63 0.56 -3.79 -13.83
N LYS A 64 -0.23 -3.25 -12.90
CA LYS A 64 0.05 -3.34 -11.46
C LYS A 64 -1.17 -3.87 -10.72
N CYS A 65 -0.96 -4.41 -9.54
CA CYS A 65 -2.09 -4.75 -8.68
C CYS A 65 -2.94 -3.50 -8.39
N GLN A 66 -4.26 -3.68 -8.43
CA GLN A 66 -5.21 -2.60 -8.17
C GLN A 66 -5.15 -2.13 -6.71
N PHE A 67 -5.88 -1.05 -6.40
CA PHE A 67 -5.96 -0.50 -5.04
C PHE A 67 -6.30 -1.58 -4.00
N ASN A 68 -5.51 -1.66 -2.92
CA ASN A 68 -5.59 -2.69 -1.87
C ASN A 68 -5.41 -4.14 -2.34
N TYR A 69 -4.68 -4.33 -3.43
CA TYR A 69 -4.15 -5.63 -3.84
C TYR A 69 -2.62 -5.57 -3.94
N ARG A 70 -1.99 -6.71 -3.68
CA ARG A 70 -0.55 -6.89 -3.79
C ARG A 70 -0.21 -8.23 -4.43
N ARG A 71 0.96 -8.27 -5.07
CA ARG A 71 1.43 -9.41 -5.82
C ARG A 71 2.05 -10.43 -4.89
N ALA A 72 1.42 -11.59 -4.80
CA ALA A 72 1.96 -12.75 -4.11
C ALA A 72 3.17 -13.33 -4.86
N GLN A 73 3.91 -14.23 -4.21
CA GLN A 73 5.10 -14.87 -4.78
C GLN A 73 4.81 -15.69 -6.06
N ASN A 74 3.58 -16.22 -6.19
CA ASN A 74 3.14 -16.95 -7.38
C ASN A 74 2.73 -16.02 -8.55
N GLY A 75 2.87 -14.69 -8.39
CA GLY A 75 2.56 -13.68 -9.40
C GLY A 75 1.13 -13.16 -9.40
N THR A 76 0.21 -13.74 -8.61
CA THR A 76 -1.19 -13.30 -8.57
C THR A 76 -1.38 -12.07 -7.65
N CYS A 77 -2.21 -11.12 -8.07
CA CYS A 77 -2.67 -10.03 -7.21
C CYS A 77 -3.76 -10.52 -6.25
N ILE A 78 -3.44 -10.54 -4.96
CA ILE A 78 -4.33 -10.92 -3.85
C ILE A 78 -4.69 -9.68 -3.03
N PRO A 79 -5.79 -9.69 -2.25
CA PRO A 79 -6.07 -8.63 -1.29
C PRO A 79 -4.86 -8.37 -0.39
N THR A 80 -4.54 -7.11 -0.12
CA THR A 80 -3.39 -6.76 0.73
C THR A 80 -3.48 -7.39 2.13
N GLU A 81 -4.70 -7.56 2.64
CA GLU A 81 -4.99 -8.25 3.91
C GLU A 81 -4.55 -9.72 3.92
N ASP A 82 -4.51 -10.37 2.74
CA ASP A 82 -4.09 -11.76 2.56
C ASP A 82 -2.57 -11.90 2.34
N CYS A 83 -1.81 -10.79 2.37
CA CYS A 83 -0.36 -10.87 2.24
C CYS A 83 0.25 -11.69 3.38
N PRO A 84 1.14 -12.66 3.08
CA PRO A 84 1.80 -13.47 4.10
C PRO A 84 2.49 -12.62 5.16
N ALA A 85 2.31 -13.00 6.43
CA ALA A 85 2.98 -12.34 7.53
C ALA A 85 4.50 -12.59 7.50
N PHE A 86 5.26 -11.61 7.94
CA PHE A 86 6.69 -11.71 8.20
C PHE A 86 6.99 -11.42 9.68
N GLU A 87 8.18 -11.79 10.15
CA GLU A 87 8.58 -11.57 11.53
C GLU A 87 8.92 -10.09 11.80
N CYS A 88 8.29 -9.53 12.82
CA CYS A 88 8.61 -8.17 13.27
C CYS A 88 9.91 -8.14 14.09
N PRO A 89 10.85 -7.22 13.78
CA PRO A 89 12.19 -7.27 14.33
C PRO A 89 12.27 -6.78 15.78
N LYS A 90 11.31 -5.99 16.26
CA LYS A 90 11.37 -5.36 17.59
C LYS A 90 10.43 -6.06 18.58
N PRO A 91 10.74 -6.01 19.89
CA PRO A 91 9.86 -6.56 20.90
C PRO A 91 8.50 -5.86 20.89
N ASN A 92 7.47 -6.62 21.24
CA ASN A 92 6.07 -6.16 21.33
C ASN A 92 5.48 -5.60 20.04
N GLU A 93 6.03 -6.00 18.89
CA GLU A 93 5.42 -5.77 17.59
C GLU A 93 4.66 -6.99 17.08
N GLU A 94 3.69 -6.74 16.21
CA GLU A 94 2.97 -7.72 15.42
C GLU A 94 2.81 -7.22 13.97
N TYR A 95 2.78 -8.17 13.04
CA TYR A 95 2.50 -7.85 11.64
C TYR A 95 1.04 -7.45 11.49
N ASN A 96 0.81 -6.29 10.89
CA ASN A 96 -0.52 -5.84 10.52
C ASN A 96 -0.56 -5.57 9.02
N PRO A 97 -1.38 -6.32 8.24
CA PRO A 97 -1.42 -6.17 6.79
C PRO A 97 -2.17 -4.90 6.34
N CYS A 98 -3.06 -4.36 7.17
CA CYS A 98 -3.78 -3.13 6.90
C CYS A 98 -3.98 -2.34 8.20
N PRO A 99 -2.93 -1.68 8.71
CA PRO A 99 -3.05 -0.93 9.95
C PRO A 99 -4.00 0.25 9.77
N SER A 100 -4.84 0.49 10.77
CA SER A 100 -5.64 1.71 10.85
C SER A 100 -4.73 2.94 10.83
N TYR A 101 -5.23 4.02 10.24
CA TYR A 101 -4.56 5.32 10.26
C TYR A 101 -4.46 5.90 11.68
N CYS A 102 -5.50 5.64 12.49
CA CYS A 102 -5.60 6.11 13.86
C CYS A 102 -6.02 4.99 14.81
N PRO A 103 -5.56 5.01 16.07
CA PRO A 103 -4.42 5.81 16.49
C PRO A 103 -3.16 5.31 15.75
N THR A 104 -2.18 6.20 15.49
CA THR A 104 -0.83 5.69 15.17
C THR A 104 -0.33 4.91 16.37
N ASP A 105 0.71 4.10 16.26
CA ASP A 105 1.27 3.43 17.42
C ASP A 105 2.39 4.25 18.05
N ASP A 106 2.40 5.58 17.89
CA ASP A 106 3.32 6.48 18.60
C ASP A 106 2.72 6.90 19.95
N CYS A 107 3.56 7.05 20.98
CA CYS A 107 3.09 7.46 22.30
C CYS A 107 2.32 8.78 22.33
N SER A 108 2.56 9.71 21.37
CA SER A 108 1.78 10.96 21.24
C SER A 108 0.29 10.75 20.95
N GLN A 109 -0.10 9.55 20.51
CA GLN A 109 -1.49 9.17 20.23
C GLN A 109 -1.94 7.99 21.08
N ALA A 110 -1.22 7.69 22.16
CA ALA A 110 -1.51 6.59 23.05
C ALA A 110 -2.92 6.67 23.62
N THR A 111 -3.66 5.57 23.51
CA THR A 111 -4.93 5.32 24.21
C THR A 111 -4.83 4.02 25.00
N PRO A 112 -5.52 3.89 26.14
CA PRO A 112 -5.44 2.67 26.95
C PRO A 112 -5.80 1.39 26.19
N ASN A 113 -6.74 1.50 25.24
CA ASN A 113 -7.31 0.37 24.50
C ASN A 113 -6.89 0.29 23.02
N GLY A 114 -6.07 1.22 22.51
CA GLY A 114 -5.72 1.28 21.08
C GLY A 114 -6.86 1.74 20.17
N GLU A 115 -7.94 2.27 20.74
CA GLU A 115 -9.09 2.78 19.99
C GLU A 115 -8.76 4.12 19.35
N CYS A 116 -9.26 4.33 18.12
CA CYS A 116 -9.13 5.61 17.45
C CYS A 116 -10.01 6.64 18.17
N PRO A 117 -9.48 7.83 18.52
CA PRO A 117 -10.32 8.93 18.96
C PRO A 117 -11.36 9.20 17.87
N GLN A 118 -12.65 9.03 18.20
CA GLN A 118 -13.76 9.08 17.25
C GLN A 118 -14.03 10.51 16.74
N PHE A 119 -13.07 11.10 16.01
CA PHE A 119 -13.23 12.35 15.30
C PHE A 119 -13.56 12.04 13.84
N GLY A 120 -14.84 11.79 13.57
CA GLY A 120 -15.48 12.11 12.28
C GLY A 120 -14.85 11.58 10.99
N LEU A 121 -14.22 10.39 10.98
CA LEU A 121 -13.70 9.79 9.74
C LEU A 121 -14.82 9.11 8.96
N PHE A 122 -15.60 9.94 8.27
CA PHE A 122 -16.52 9.55 7.22
C PHE A 122 -15.72 9.03 6.00
N ILE A 123 -15.93 7.75 5.66
CA ILE A 123 -15.96 7.23 4.27
C ILE A 123 -14.73 7.57 3.38
N ILE A 124 -13.50 7.38 3.87
CA ILE A 124 -12.31 7.40 2.98
C ILE A 124 -11.73 5.99 2.94
N ALA A 125 -11.77 5.35 1.77
CA ALA A 125 -11.03 4.11 1.54
C ALA A 125 -9.53 4.42 1.62
N VAL A 126 -8.85 3.87 2.62
CA VAL A 126 -7.41 4.05 2.82
C VAL A 126 -6.64 2.92 2.17
N GLU A 127 -5.46 3.25 1.65
CA GLU A 127 -4.56 2.24 1.12
C GLU A 127 -3.90 1.47 2.26
N CYS A 128 -3.95 0.14 2.17
CA CYS A 128 -3.32 -0.75 3.10
C CYS A 128 -1.81 -0.82 2.84
N TYR A 129 -1.04 -0.49 3.87
CA TYR A 129 0.42 -0.61 3.87
C TYR A 129 0.84 -1.58 4.97
N PRO A 130 1.03 -2.87 4.63
CA PRO A 130 1.48 -3.86 5.59
C PRO A 130 2.80 -3.44 6.24
N ARG A 131 2.88 -3.56 7.55
CA ARG A 131 4.03 -3.15 8.35
C ARG A 131 3.96 -3.78 9.74
N CYS A 132 5.04 -3.66 10.49
CA CYS A 132 5.00 -3.94 11.91
C CYS A 132 4.28 -2.84 12.68
N ARG A 133 3.43 -3.23 13.63
CA ARG A 133 2.74 -2.35 14.57
C ARG A 133 2.96 -2.82 15.98
N CYS A 134 2.91 -1.93 16.96
CA CYS A 134 2.85 -2.36 18.35
C CYS A 134 1.61 -3.23 18.58
N LYS A 135 1.78 -4.27 19.40
CA LYS A 135 0.69 -5.11 19.90
C LYS A 135 -0.34 -4.26 20.66
N PRO A 136 -1.60 -4.75 20.82
CA PRO A 136 -2.59 -4.06 21.62
C PRO A 136 -2.06 -3.68 23.00
N THR A 137 -2.34 -2.46 23.45
CA THR A 137 -1.85 -1.82 24.71
C THR A 137 -0.37 -1.40 24.75
N TYR A 138 0.40 -1.64 23.67
CA TYR A 138 1.76 -1.15 23.50
C TYR A 138 1.84 0.01 22.51
N TRP A 139 2.82 0.88 22.70
CA TRP A 139 3.01 2.13 21.97
C TRP A 139 4.49 2.43 21.78
N ARG A 140 4.85 3.03 20.66
CA ARG A 140 6.22 3.36 20.27
C ARG A 140 6.67 4.60 21.01
N LYS A 141 7.73 4.40 21.80
CA LYS A 141 8.57 5.44 22.38
C LYS A 141 10.00 5.20 21.89
N ASP A 142 10.61 6.20 21.26
CA ASP A 142 11.96 6.11 20.68
C ASP A 142 12.17 4.90 19.76
N GLY A 143 11.12 4.56 19.01
CA GLY A 143 11.13 3.44 18.08
C GLY A 143 10.98 2.05 18.71
N VAL A 144 10.65 1.93 20.01
CA VAL A 144 10.41 0.65 20.70
C VAL A 144 8.99 0.63 21.28
N CYS A 145 8.29 -0.50 21.15
CA CYS A 145 6.96 -0.70 21.71
C CYS A 145 7.03 -0.96 23.23
N VAL A 146 6.59 0.04 24.02
CA VAL A 146 6.48 0.00 25.48
C VAL A 146 5.00 -0.06 25.91
N PRO A 147 4.67 -0.59 27.10
CA PRO A 147 3.30 -0.53 27.62
C PRO A 147 2.77 0.91 27.70
N TYR A 148 1.47 1.11 27.53
CA TYR A 148 0.81 2.44 27.60
C TYR A 148 1.26 3.30 28.78
N GLN A 149 1.44 2.71 29.96
CA GLN A 149 1.86 3.41 31.18
C GLN A 149 3.24 4.08 31.07
N ASN A 150 4.09 3.61 30.15
CA ASN A 150 5.46 4.11 29.97
C ASN A 150 5.55 5.21 28.90
N CYS A 151 4.41 5.61 28.29
CA CYS A 151 4.39 6.74 27.37
C CYS A 151 4.59 8.09 28.07
N ASP A 152 4.19 8.20 29.34
CA ASP A 152 4.13 9.49 30.08
C ASP A 152 5.39 9.82 30.90
N ASP A 153 6.43 8.97 30.87
CA ASP A 153 7.64 9.18 31.68
C ASP A 153 8.48 10.42 31.26
N ASP A 154 8.23 11.02 30.08
CA ASP A 154 8.97 12.19 29.59
C ASP A 154 8.26 13.54 29.84
N ALA A 155 6.98 13.53 30.23
CA ALA A 155 6.26 14.75 30.57
C ALA A 155 6.65 15.32 31.95
N MET A 156 7.23 14.47 32.82
CA MET A 156 7.57 14.84 34.20
C MET A 156 8.99 15.40 34.39
N ILE A 157 9.84 15.37 33.35
CA ILE A 157 11.22 15.88 33.44
C ILE A 157 11.30 17.40 33.16
N ASN A 158 10.28 17.99 32.53
CA ASN A 158 10.25 19.44 32.20
C ASN A 158 9.50 20.30 33.24
N LEU A 159 9.20 19.75 34.42
CA LEU A 159 8.50 20.45 35.52
C LEU A 159 9.24 20.38 36.88
N ALA A 160 10.50 19.95 36.89
CA ALA A 160 11.36 19.94 38.08
C ALA A 160 12.50 20.96 38.00
#